data_AF-A0ABC8ER76-F1
#
_entry.id   AF-A0ABC8ER76-F1
#
_cell.length_a   1.000
_cell.length_b   1.000
_cell.length_c   1.000
_cell.angle_alpha   90.00
_cell.angle_beta   90.00
_cell.angle_gamma   90.00
#
_symmetry.space_group_name_H-M   'P 1'
#
loop_
_entity.id
_entity.type
_entity.pdbx_description
1 polymer ?
#
loop_
_entity_poly.entity_id
_entity_poly.type
_entity_poly.pdbx_seq_one_letter_code
_entity_poly.pdbx_strand_id
1 'polypeptide(L)' 'MWLIQDSQTLRITATSNAGTPVAEGQLPLLCIDLWEHAYYLDYQNRRDDYVTTFLDKLVSWEFAEGNITA' A
#
# COMPACT_ATOMS: atom_id res chain seq x y z
N MET A 1 -2.79 -1.71 -3.34
CA MET A 1 -1.61 -1.12 -4.01
C MET A 1 -0.45 -1.18 -3.03
N TRP A 2 0.78 -1.39 -3.51
CA TRP A 2 1.91 -1.71 -2.65
C TRP A 2 3.10 -0.82 -2.97
N LEU A 3 3.84 -0.43 -1.92
CA LEU A 3 5.24 -0.03 -2.02
C LEU A 3 6.07 -1.28 -1.72
N ILE A 4 7.03 -1.60 -2.59
CA ILE A 4 7.95 -2.71 -2.39
C ILE A 4 9.39 -2.22 -2.44
N GLN A 5 10.28 -2.95 -1.78
CA GLN A 5 11.70 -2.89 -2.04
C GLN A 5 12.01 -3.86 -3.19
N ASP A 6 12.65 -3.33 -4.23
CA ASP A 6 13.16 -4.06 -5.38
C ASP A 6 14.69 -3.91 -5.41
N SER A 7 15.37 -4.89 -4.81
CA SER A 7 16.81 -4.83 -4.56
C SER A 7 17.20 -3.59 -3.74
N GLN A 8 17.96 -2.64 -4.30
CA GLN A 8 18.35 -1.38 -3.66
C GLN A 8 17.44 -0.20 -4.04
N THR A 9 16.33 -0.48 -4.72
CA THR A 9 15.39 0.55 -5.20
C THR A 9 14.00 0.35 -4.63
N LEU A 10 13.17 1.38 -4.73
CA LEU A 10 11.76 1.34 -4.34
C LEU A 10 10.89 1.30 -5.59
N ARG A 11 9.82 0.50 -5.55
CA ARG A 11 8.87 0.38 -6.65
C ARG A 11 7.43 0.37 -6.14
N ILE A 12 6.52 0.99 -6.89
CA ILE A 12 5.08 0.83 -6.70
C ILE A 12 4.58 -0.33 -7.55
N THR A 13 3.79 -1.23 -6.97
CA THR A 13 3.11 -2.31 -7.70
C THR A 13 1.64 -2.43 -7.29
N ALA A 14 0.84 -3.02 -8.16
CA ALA A 14 -0.56 -3.30 -7.92
C ALA A 14 -0.81 -4.79 -8.13
N THR A 15 -1.58 -5.37 -7.23
CA THR A 15 -2.07 -6.74 -7.34
C THR A 15 -3.58 -6.73 -7.50
N SER A 16 -4.11 -7.76 -8.16
CA SER A 16 -5.55 -7.96 -8.26
C SER A 16 -6.02 -8.86 -7.13
N ASN A 17 -7.18 -8.54 -6.55
CA ASN A 17 -7.83 -9.32 -5.51
C ASN A 17 -6.89 -9.66 -4.34
N ALA A 18 -6.76 -10.95 -4.00
CA ALA A 18 -5.90 -11.45 -2.94
C ALA A 18 -4.44 -11.67 -3.37
N GLY A 19 -4.04 -11.22 -4.56
CA GLY A 19 -2.64 -11.26 -4.98
C GLY A 19 -1.77 -10.42 -4.05
N THR A 20 -0.55 -10.87 -3.77
CA THR A 20 0.39 -10.15 -2.87
C THR A 20 1.81 -10.21 -3.43
N PRO A 21 2.63 -9.15 -3.22
CA PRO A 21 4.06 -9.18 -3.56
C PRO A 21 4.82 -10.32 -2.88
N VAL A 22 4.38 -10.74 -1.68
CA VAL A 22 4.99 -11.85 -0.93
C VAL A 22 4.94 -13.16 -1.73
N ALA A 23 3.81 -13.44 -2.40
CA ALA A 23 3.66 -14.63 -3.23
C ALA A 23 4.58 -14.61 -4.47
N GLU A 24 5.07 -13.43 -4.86
CA GLU A 24 5.99 -13.21 -5.97
C GLU A 24 7.46 -13.08 -5.52
N GLY A 25 7.74 -13.33 -4.23
CA GLY A 25 9.09 -13.21 -3.67
C GLY A 25 9.60 -11.78 -3.53
N GLN A 26 8.70 -10.79 -3.59
CA GLN A 26 9.02 -9.38 -3.40
C GLN A 26 8.85 -8.98 -1.94
N LEU A 27 9.55 -7.91 -1.52
CA LEU A 27 9.50 -7.40 -0.16
C LEU A 27 8.52 -6.20 -0.06
N PRO A 28 7.28 -6.38 0.42
CA PRO A 28 6.36 -5.27 0.61
C PRO A 28 6.74 -4.44 1.83
N LEU A 29 6.69 -3.11 1.66
CA LEU A 29 6.96 -2.12 2.70
C LEU A 29 5.67 -1.47 3.20
N LEU A 30 4.74 -1.16 2.30
CA LEU A 30 3.42 -0.59 2.60
C LEU A 30 2.35 -1.16 1.69
N CYS A 31 1.12 -1.14 2.19
CA CYS A 31 -0.08 -1.45 1.41
C CYS A 31 -1.19 -0.43 1.71
N ILE A 32 -1.94 -0.08 0.67
CA ILE A 32 -3.26 0.54 0.79
C ILE A 32 -4.28 -0.36 0.09
N ASP A 33 -5.36 -0.70 0.81
CA ASP A 33 -6.48 -1.44 0.27
C ASP A 33 -7.41 -0.51 -0.50
N LEU A 34 -7.74 -0.88 -1.73
CA LEU A 34 -8.62 -0.13 -2.65
C LEU A 34 -9.91 -0.88 -2.97
N TRP A 35 -10.21 -1.97 -2.27
CA TRP A 35 -11.55 -2.56 -2.30
C TRP A 35 -12.56 -1.57 -1.73
N GLU A 36 -13.74 -1.49 -2.33
CA GLU A 36 -14.76 -0.51 -1.91
C GLU A 36 -15.09 -0.66 -0.42
N HIS A 37 -15.11 -1.88 0.12
CA HIS A 37 -15.38 -2.08 1.54
C HIS A 37 -14.38 -1.39 2.48
N ALA A 38 -13.17 -1.04 2.02
CA ALA A 38 -12.17 -0.36 2.83
C ALA A 38 -12.47 1.14 3.01
N TYR A 39 -13.27 1.74 2.12
CA TYR A 39 -13.47 3.20 2.11
C TYR A 39 -14.90 3.67 1.82
N TYR A 40 -15.81 2.82 1.34
CA TYR A 40 -17.07 3.28 0.76
C TYR A 40 -18.01 3.92 1.79
N LEU A 41 -17.97 3.49 3.05
CA LEU A 41 -18.81 4.08 4.10
C LEU A 41 -18.43 5.53 4.40
N ASP A 42 -17.14 5.88 4.29
CA ASP A 42 -16.63 7.21 4.60
C ASP A 42 -16.50 8.11 3.36
N TYR A 43 -16.19 7.51 2.20
CA TYR A 43 -15.81 8.25 0.98
C TYR A 43 -16.71 7.97 -0.24
N GLN A 44 -17.52 6.92 -0.22
CA GLN A 44 -18.35 6.49 -1.37
C GLN A 44 -17.52 6.35 -2.65
N ASN A 45 -17.81 7.14 -3.70
CA ASN A 45 -17.07 7.12 -4.96
C ASN A 45 -15.77 7.94 -4.93
N ARG A 46 -15.45 8.61 -3.82
CA ARG A 46 -14.29 9.50 -3.67
C ARG A 46 -13.05 8.73 -3.22
N ARG A 47 -12.63 7.75 -4.04
CA ARG A 47 -11.41 6.95 -3.77
C ARG A 47 -10.18 7.83 -3.62
N ASP A 48 -10.07 8.90 -4.41
CA ASP A 48 -8.93 9.82 -4.35
C ASP A 48 -8.81 10.50 -2.97
N ASP A 49 -9.93 10.97 -2.40
CA ASP A 49 -9.96 11.55 -1.04
C ASP A 49 -9.49 10.56 0.03
N TYR A 50 -9.85 9.27 -0.12
CA TYR A 50 -9.40 8.19 0.77
C TYR A 50 -7.89 7.97 0.67
N VAL A 51 -7.35 7.90 -0.56
CA VAL A 51 -5.90 7.74 -0.80
C VAL A 51 -5.13 8.93 -0.24
N THR A 52 -5.60 10.16 -0.50
CA THR A 52 -5.00 11.38 0.05
C THR A 52 -5.02 11.36 1.57
N THR A 53 -6.15 11.03 2.20
CA THR A 53 -6.25 10.97 3.66
C THR A 53 -5.33 9.90 4.25
N PHE A 54 -5.22 8.73 3.61
CA PHE A 54 -4.30 7.69 4.04
C PHE A 54 -2.85 8.20 4.03
N LEU A 55 -2.40 8.80 2.94
CA LEU A 55 -1.03 9.30 2.79
C LEU A 55 -0.72 10.48 3.71
N ASP A 56 -1.69 11.38 3.92
CA ASP A 56 -1.47 12.59 4.71
C ASP A 56 -1.55 12.33 6.22
N LYS A 57 -2.32 11.32 6.67
CA LYS A 57 -2.71 11.19 8.09
C LYS A 57 -2.56 9.82 8.71
N LEU A 58 -2.57 8.73 7.93
CA LEU A 58 -2.71 7.37 8.48
C LEU A 58 -1.52 6.46 8.19
N VAL A 59 -0.75 6.76 7.15
CA VAL A 59 0.41 5.96 6.76
C VAL A 59 1.45 5.92 7.90
N SER A 60 1.86 4.72 8.28
CA SER A 60 2.94 4.52 9.25
C SER A 60 4.27 4.37 8.54
N TRP A 61 4.99 5.49 8.38
CA TRP A 61 6.30 5.50 7.72
C TRP A 61 7.37 4.77 8.53
N GLU A 62 7.33 4.83 9.86
CA GLU A 62 8.25 4.11 10.75
C GLU A 62 8.14 2.59 10.56
N PHE A 63 6.92 2.08 10.35
CA PHE A 63 6.71 0.67 10.02
C PHE A 63 7.31 0.32 8.65
N ALA A 64 7.11 1.18 7.65
CA ALA A 64 7.67 0.98 6.31
C ALA A 64 9.21 0.94 6.34
N GLU A 65 9.82 1.89 7.04
CA GLU A 65 11.26 2.00 7.21
C GLU A 65 11.84 0.77 7.94
N GLY A 66 11.18 0.31 9.01
CA GLY A 66 11.59 -0.88 9.75
C GLY A 66 11.57 -2.18 8.94
N ASN A 67 10.83 -2.22 7.83
CA ASN A 67 10.77 -3.37 6.93
C ASN A 67 11.84 -3.34 5.83
N ILE A 68 12.56 -2.23 5.65
CA ILE A 68 13.63 -2.11 4.64
C ILE A 68 14.80 -3.00 5.03
N THR A 69 15.32 -3.75 4.07
CA THR A 69 16.53 -4.57 4.23
C THR A 69 17.72 -3.96 3.49
N ALA A 70 18.94 -4.18 4.01
CA ALA A 70 20.18 -3.68 3.38
C ALA A 70 20.56 -4.46 2.09
#